data_AF-A0A952LWK4-F1
#
_entry.id   AF-A0A952LWK4-F1
#
_cell.length_a   1.000
_cell.length_b   1.000
_cell.length_c   1.000
_cell.angle_alpha   90.00
_cell.angle_beta   90.00
_cell.angle_gamma   90.00
#
_symmetry.space_group_name_H-M   'P 1'
#
loop_
_entity.id
_entity.type
_entity.pdbx_description
1 polymer ?
#
loop_
_entity_poly.entity_id
_entity_poly.type
_entity_poly.pdbx_seq_one_letter_code
_entity_poly.pdbx_strand_id
1 'polypeptide(L)'
;MDLQTYIKSFPRNQRAMVRAKLADAHGVSEVTVRAWANSTRRHPYTLAALKITEDVTGGIVTRYDLRPEIFGSEQQQAQMDR
;
A
#
# COMPACT_ATOMS: atom_id res chain seq x y z
N MET A 1 -2.75 0.92 8.41
CA MET A 1 -2.81 2.33 7.95
C MET A 1 -2.91 2.35 6.44
N ASP A 2 -3.96 2.93 5.83
CA ASP A 2 -4.13 2.80 4.38
C ASP A 2 -3.06 3.56 3.55
N LEU A 3 -2.89 3.16 2.29
CA LEU A 3 -1.87 3.70 1.39
C LEU A 3 -2.05 5.22 1.14
N GLN A 4 -3.28 5.73 1.13
CA GLN A 4 -3.53 7.15 0.94
C GLN A 4 -3.04 7.95 2.14
N THR A 5 -3.37 7.46 3.34
CA THR A 5 -3.00 8.03 4.63
C THR A 5 -1.49 8.00 4.79
N TYR A 6 -0.83 6.90 4.40
CA TYR A 6 0.62 6.82 4.30
C TYR A 6 1.21 7.91 3.40
N ILE A 7 0.72 8.08 2.16
CA ILE A 7 1.25 9.12 1.28
C ILE A 7 0.96 10.53 1.82
N LYS A 8 -0.18 10.73 2.49
CA LYS A 8 -0.58 12.02 3.06
C LYS A 8 0.21 12.39 4.32
N SER A 9 0.81 11.45 5.03
CA SER A 9 1.65 11.73 6.21
C SER A 9 2.91 12.51 5.86
N PHE A 10 3.38 12.44 4.61
CA PHE A 10 4.51 13.22 4.13
C PHE A 10 4.11 14.66 3.75
N PRO A 11 5.03 15.64 3.90
CA PRO A 11 4.88 17.00 3.39
C PRO A 11 4.49 17.03 1.91
N ARG A 12 3.64 17.99 1.50
CA ARG A 12 3.04 18.04 0.15
C ARG A 12 4.09 17.96 -0.98
N ASN A 13 5.23 18.60 -0.82
CA ASN A 13 6.35 18.61 -1.76
C ASN A 13 7.10 17.27 -1.85
N GLN A 14 7.00 16.39 -0.84
CA GLN A 14 7.65 15.07 -0.83
C GLN A 14 6.73 13.95 -1.37
N ARG A 15 5.41 14.17 -1.42
CA ARG A 15 4.45 13.13 -1.84
C ARG A 15 4.65 12.62 -3.26
N ALA A 16 5.21 13.45 -4.16
CA ALA A 16 5.55 13.03 -5.52
C ALA A 16 6.68 12.00 -5.50
N MET A 17 7.76 12.28 -4.77
CA MET A 17 8.87 11.34 -4.57
C MET A 17 8.42 10.01 -3.95
N VAL A 18 7.53 10.04 -2.97
CA VAL A 18 6.98 8.81 -2.35
C VAL A 18 6.21 7.96 -3.39
N ARG A 19 5.40 8.60 -4.24
CA ARG A 19 4.70 7.90 -5.32
C ARG A 19 5.65 7.37 -6.38
N ALA A 20 6.66 8.14 -6.77
CA ALA A 20 7.68 7.71 -7.73
C ALA A 20 8.42 6.47 -7.20
N LYS A 21 8.86 6.46 -5.94
CA LYS A 21 9.50 5.30 -5.31
C LYS A 21 8.62 4.05 -5.36
N LEU A 22 7.32 4.18 -5.04
CA LEU A 22 6.36 3.07 -5.15
C LEU A 22 6.16 2.63 -6.61
N ALA A 23 6.07 3.58 -7.54
CA ALA A 23 5.87 3.30 -8.95
C ALA A 23 7.05 2.54 -9.55
N ASP A 24 8.27 3.00 -9.28
CA ASP A 24 9.51 2.38 -9.73
C ASP A 24 9.66 0.96 -9.18
N ALA A 25 9.38 0.76 -7.88
CA ALA A 25 9.46 -0.57 -7.25
C ALA A 25 8.48 -1.59 -7.84
N HIS A 26 7.32 -1.13 -8.32
CA HIS A 26 6.31 -1.96 -8.97
C HIS A 26 6.48 -2.05 -10.50
N GLY A 27 7.37 -1.25 -11.10
CA GLY A 27 7.48 -1.12 -12.56
C GLY A 27 6.23 -0.55 -13.22
N VAL A 28 5.53 0.38 -12.56
CA VAL A 28 4.29 1.01 -13.04
C VAL A 28 4.42 2.54 -13.07
N SER A 29 3.38 3.23 -13.54
CA SER A 29 3.32 4.70 -13.51
C SER A 29 2.87 5.24 -12.14
N GLU A 30 3.29 6.46 -11.80
CA GLU A 30 2.78 7.20 -10.63
C GLU A 30 1.25 7.35 -10.62
N VAL A 31 0.63 7.43 -11.81
CA VAL A 31 -0.82 7.48 -11.97
C VAL A 31 -1.47 6.21 -11.44
N THR A 32 -0.85 5.06 -11.66
CA THR A 32 -1.32 3.76 -11.15
C THR A 32 -1.27 3.73 -9.63
N VAL A 33 -0.16 4.17 -9.03
CA VAL A 33 -0.03 4.29 -7.57
C VAL A 33 -1.07 5.24 -6.98
N ARG A 34 -1.30 6.38 -7.65
CA ARG A 34 -2.35 7.33 -7.25
C ARG A 34 -3.74 6.70 -7.30
N ALA A 35 -4.04 5.90 -8.33
CA ALA A 35 -5.31 5.20 -8.45
C ALA A 35 -5.52 4.17 -7.33
N TRP A 36 -4.46 3.46 -6.92
CA TRP A 36 -4.48 2.58 -5.75
C TRP A 36 -4.76 3.34 -4.46
N ALA A 37 -4.02 4.43 -4.22
CA ALA A 37 -4.18 5.23 -3.02
C ALA A 37 -5.57 5.89 -2.94
N ASN A 38 -6.17 6.25 -4.06
CA ASN A 38 -7.51 6.84 -4.09
C ASN A 38 -8.64 5.78 -4.20
N SER A 39 -8.30 4.49 -4.15
CA SER A 39 -9.24 3.38 -4.29
C SER A 39 -10.04 3.37 -5.60
N THR A 40 -9.63 4.14 -6.61
CA THR A 40 -10.26 4.12 -7.95
C THR A 40 -9.81 2.90 -8.76
N ARG A 41 -8.69 2.29 -8.38
CA ARG A 41 -8.22 0.99 -8.86
C ARG A 41 -7.74 0.16 -7.68
N ARG A 42 -8.03 -1.15 -7.67
CA ARG A 42 -7.51 -2.05 -6.64
C ARG A 42 -6.01 -2.30 -6.84
N HIS A 43 -5.26 -2.31 -5.73
CA HIS A 43 -3.87 -2.81 -5.72
C HIS A 43 -3.85 -4.29 -6.14
N PRO A 44 -2.82 -4.80 -6.83
CA PRO A 44 -2.71 -6.24 -7.11
C PRO A 44 -2.71 -7.08 -5.82
N TYR A 45 -3.33 -8.27 -5.83
CA TYR A 45 -3.39 -9.16 -4.66
C TYR A 45 -2.27 -10.20 -4.62
N THR A 46 -1.37 -10.20 -5.60
CA THR A 46 -0.26 -11.16 -5.64
C THR A 46 0.70 -10.90 -4.49
N LEU A 47 1.19 -11.96 -3.85
CA LEU A 47 2.12 -11.85 -2.72
C LEU A 47 3.36 -11.02 -3.07
N ALA A 48 3.85 -11.10 -4.32
CA ALA A 48 4.97 -10.29 -4.80
C ALA A 48 4.65 -8.78 -4.74
N ALA A 49 3.50 -8.35 -5.27
CA ALA A 49 3.12 -6.93 -5.26
C ALA A 49 2.85 -6.43 -3.84
N LEU A 50 2.21 -7.24 -3.00
CA LEU A 50 1.95 -6.90 -1.60
C LEU A 50 3.27 -6.73 -0.84
N LYS A 51 4.19 -7.68 -0.99
CA LYS A 51 5.51 -7.62 -0.38
C LYS A 51 6.31 -6.40 -0.81
N ILE A 52 6.28 -6.02 -2.10
CA ILE A 52 6.95 -4.79 -2.57
C ILE A 52 6.43 -3.57 -1.81
N THR A 53 5.11 -3.43 -1.65
CA THR A 53 4.53 -2.29 -0.93
C THR A 53 4.85 -2.34 0.57
N GLU A 54 4.75 -3.52 1.19
CA GLU A 54 5.16 -3.72 2.60
C GLU A 54 6.63 -3.30 2.80
N ASP A 55 7.55 -3.77 1.96
CA ASP A 55 8.98 -3.46 2.05
C ASP A 55 9.25 -1.96 1.81
N VAL A 56 8.64 -1.35 0.79
CA VAL A 56 8.83 0.08 0.46
C VAL A 56 8.31 1.00 1.57
N THR A 57 7.24 0.60 2.24
CA THR A 57 6.62 1.35 3.35
C THR A 57 7.15 0.96 4.72
N GLY A 58 8.10 0.03 4.81
CA GLY A 58 8.65 -0.46 6.08
C GLY A 58 7.60 -1.15 6.95
N GLY A 59 6.62 -1.82 6.34
CA GLY A 59 5.53 -2.51 7.02
C GLY A 59 4.41 -1.60 7.55
N ILE A 60 4.45 -0.29 7.27
CA ILE A 60 3.41 0.65 7.70
C ILE A 60 2.08 0.42 6.95
N VAL A 61 2.18 0.05 5.67
CA VAL A 61 1.04 -0.34 4.85
C VAL A 61 1.17 -1.83 4.59
N THR A 62 0.24 -2.62 5.11
CA THR A 62 0.28 -4.08 5.00
C THR A 62 -0.71 -4.61 3.98
N ARG A 63 -0.63 -5.90 3.65
CA ARG A 63 -1.62 -6.58 2.81
C ARG A 63 -3.06 -6.46 3.32
N TYR A 64 -3.24 -6.36 4.63
CA TYR A 64 -4.54 -6.17 5.27
C TYR A 64 -5.11 -4.77 4.99
N ASP A 65 -4.25 -3.76 4.86
CA ASP A 65 -4.65 -2.41 4.43
C ASP A 65 -4.93 -2.35 2.92
N LEU A 66 -4.12 -3.05 2.12
CA LEU A 66 -4.18 -2.99 0.66
C LEU A 66 -5.37 -3.76 0.08
N ARG A 67 -5.66 -4.94 0.63
CA ARG A 67 -6.66 -5.91 0.16
C ARG A 67 -7.43 -6.56 1.33
N PRO A 68 -8.11 -5.76 2.19
CA PRO A 68 -8.84 -6.28 3.34
C PRO A 68 -9.94 -7.27 2.96
N GLU A 69 -10.50 -7.18 1.76
CA GLU A 69 -11.53 -8.10 1.28
C GLU A 69 -11.00 -9.51 0.95
N ILE A 70 -9.68 -9.67 0.84
CA ILE A 70 -9.03 -10.96 0.60
C ILE A 70 -8.41 -11.50 1.91
N PHE A 71 -7.70 -10.64 2.64
CA PHE A 71 -6.91 -11.06 3.80
C PHE A 71 -7.58 -10.79 5.15
N GLY A 72 -8.76 -10.19 5.17
CA GLY A 72 -9.43 -9.76 6.41
C GLY A 72 -8.77 -8.51 7.00
N SER A 73 -9.04 -8.25 8.27
CA SER A 73 -8.41 -7.15 9.02
C SER A 73 -7.23 -7.63 9.84
N GLU A 74 -6.26 -6.74 10.10
CA GLU A 74 -5.14 -7.01 11.02
C GLU A 74 -5.60 -7.51 12.39
N GLN A 75 -6.75 -7.03 12.86
CA GLN A 75 -7.35 -7.45 14.14
C GLN A 75 -7.82 -8.90 14.14
N GLN A 76 -8.24 -9.43 12.99
CA GLN A 76 -8.64 -10.83 12.86
C GLN A 76 -7.42 -11.75 12.85
N GLN A 77 -6.33 -11.34 12.20
CA GLN A 77 -5.07 -12.09 12.21
C GLN A 77 -4.46 -12.17 13.63
N ALA A 78 -4.40 -11.05 14.34
CA ALA A 78 -3.85 -10.99 15.71
C ALA A 78 -4.65 -11.79 16.76
N GLN A 79 -5.90 -12.17 16.46
CA GLN A 79 -6.70 -13.08 17.28
C GLN A 79 -6.48 -14.56 16.92
N MET A 80 -6.07 -14.87 15.69
CA MET A 80 -5.76 -16.24 15.26
C MET A 80 -4.35 -16.70 15.66
N ASP A 81 -3.41 -15.76 15.83
CA ASP A 81 -2.03 -16.04 16.23
C ASP A 81 -1.85 -16.13 17.78
N ARG A 82 -2.93 -16.24 18.55
CA ARG A 82 -2.94 -16.42 20.02
C ARG A 82 -3.50 -17.78 20.40
#